data_AF-A0A1V6SWZ0-F1
#
_entry.id   AF-A0A1V6SWZ0-F1
#
_cell.length_a   1.000
_cell.length_b   1.000
_cell.length_c   1.000
_cell.angle_alpha   90.00
_cell.angle_beta   90.00
_cell.angle_gamma   90.00
#
_symmetry.space_group_name_H-M   'P 1'
#
loop_
_entity.id
_entity.type
_entity.pdbx_description
1 polymer ?
#
loop_
_entity_poly.entity_id
_entity_poly.type
_entity_poly.pdbx_seq_one_letter_code
_entity_poly.pdbx_strand_id
1 'polypeptide(L)'
;MASNYITNVAIAGRQQRHSGSIMTEALLKTAARRRDSQANRLQQTETIVEALKGQDALIIALSGLAPHGIDMTLIQAAGDAGDLVVFQSKGNQQQNLVSYIAVSTGFWYEWSLAILSAFGIDFAKRTVTLFDEGEAKIPTSTWPQVGRTGAGLLSMPIKAEGGNGACLENLKNQVVYADSFTVSQKDMLESAFRVAGTTEKDWTITKESAKERYENSAKEMKQGDRIEAAIERSKSTTW
;
A
#
# COMPACT_ATOMS: atom_id res chain seq x y z
N MET A 1 29.07 -2.35 -18.61
CA MET A 1 28.03 -3.40 -18.46
C MET A 1 26.86 -2.77 -17.73
N ALA A 2 25.62 -3.07 -18.14
CA ALA A 2 24.45 -2.61 -17.40
C ALA A 2 24.43 -3.25 -16.00
N SER A 3 23.99 -2.50 -14.99
CA SER A 3 23.86 -2.99 -13.61
C SER A 3 22.82 -4.11 -13.56
N ASN A 4 23.08 -5.17 -12.78
CA ASN A 4 22.06 -6.18 -12.47
C ASN A 4 21.12 -5.75 -11.33
N TYR A 5 21.15 -4.49 -10.93
CA TYR A 5 20.35 -3.95 -9.83
C TYR A 5 19.73 -2.62 -10.25
N ILE A 6 18.56 -2.31 -9.69
CA ILE A 6 17.93 -1.00 -9.78
C ILE A 6 18.88 0.05 -9.17
N THR A 7 19.11 1.13 -9.91
CA THR A 7 19.94 2.27 -9.50
C THR A 7 19.16 3.58 -9.49
N ASN A 8 18.28 3.78 -10.47
CA ASN A 8 17.47 4.99 -10.63
C ASN A 8 15.99 4.66 -10.40
N VAL A 9 15.35 5.37 -9.47
CA VAL A 9 13.95 5.13 -9.08
C VAL A 9 13.15 6.42 -9.15
N ALA A 10 12.07 6.40 -9.93
CA ALA A 10 11.03 7.41 -9.90
C ALA A 10 9.92 7.04 -8.90
N ILE A 11 9.35 8.03 -8.21
CA ILE A 11 8.26 7.82 -7.25
C ILE A 11 7.12 8.80 -7.55
N ALA A 12 5.94 8.26 -7.85
CA ALA A 12 4.70 9.02 -8.05
C ALA A 12 3.79 8.94 -6.83
N GLY A 13 3.17 10.07 -6.44
CA GLY A 13 2.21 10.13 -5.31
C GLY A 13 2.74 10.75 -4.01
N ARG A 14 3.85 11.51 -4.06
CA ARG A 14 4.44 12.18 -2.88
C ARG A 14 3.62 13.40 -2.41
N GLN A 15 2.47 13.16 -1.79
CA GLN A 15 1.71 14.21 -1.09
C GLN A 15 2.36 14.54 0.26
N GLN A 16 2.46 15.82 0.58
CA GLN A 16 2.94 16.27 1.89
C GLN A 16 1.97 15.81 2.99
N ARG A 17 2.52 15.29 4.10
CA ARG A 17 1.81 14.92 5.34
C ARG A 17 0.83 13.74 5.28
N HIS A 18 1.02 12.80 4.35
CA HIS A 18 0.25 11.55 4.30
C HIS A 18 1.17 10.34 4.35
N SER A 19 0.63 9.13 4.54
CA SER A 19 1.34 7.85 4.55
C SER A 19 2.38 7.68 3.42
N GLY A 20 2.12 8.26 2.24
CA GLY A 20 3.05 8.31 1.11
C GLY A 20 4.41 8.95 1.44
N SER A 21 4.44 9.98 2.31
CA SER A 21 5.68 10.62 2.75
C SER A 21 6.50 9.73 3.70
N ILE A 22 5.83 8.98 4.58
CA ILE A 22 6.49 8.06 5.52
C ILE A 22 7.00 6.81 4.80
N MET A 23 6.23 6.27 3.86
CA MET A 23 6.70 5.20 2.98
C MET A 23 7.86 5.68 2.12
N THR A 24 7.77 6.86 1.52
CA THR A 24 8.88 7.43 0.74
C THR A 24 10.11 7.63 1.62
N GLU A 25 9.99 8.13 2.84
CA GLU A 25 11.11 8.25 3.77
C GLU A 25 11.69 6.90 4.18
N ALA A 26 10.85 5.90 4.45
CA ALA A 26 11.32 4.56 4.80
C ALA A 26 12.01 3.88 3.61
N LEU A 27 11.48 4.04 2.41
CA LEU A 27 12.10 3.61 1.16
C LEU A 27 13.43 4.33 0.95
N LEU A 28 13.47 5.66 1.07
CA LEU A 28 14.69 6.46 0.93
C LEU A 28 15.74 6.10 1.98
N LYS A 29 15.38 5.95 3.27
CA LYS A 29 16.31 5.59 4.35
C LYS A 29 16.94 4.21 4.15
N THR A 30 16.22 3.29 3.49
CA THR A 30 16.66 1.90 3.34
C THR A 30 17.31 1.65 1.96
N ALA A 31 16.81 2.28 0.89
CA ALA A 31 17.37 2.22 -0.47
C ALA A 31 18.64 3.08 -0.61
N ALA A 32 18.75 4.23 0.08
CA ALA A 32 19.95 5.08 0.05
C ALA A 32 21.19 4.44 0.70
N ARG A 33 21.10 3.23 1.26
CA ARG A 33 22.31 2.46 1.63
C ARG A 33 23.08 1.94 0.42
N ARG A 34 22.54 2.03 -0.81
CA ARG A 34 23.29 1.96 -2.06
C ARG A 34 23.10 3.29 -2.82
N ARG A 35 24.21 3.88 -3.26
CA ARG A 35 24.43 5.30 -3.60
C ARG A 35 23.46 5.90 -4.64
N ASP A 36 23.21 7.20 -4.49
CA ASP A 36 22.78 8.19 -5.51
C ASP A 36 21.41 8.02 -6.21
N SER A 37 20.36 7.58 -5.51
CA SER A 37 19.00 7.74 -6.05
C SER A 37 18.48 9.18 -5.88
N GLN A 38 18.57 9.98 -6.95
CA GLN A 38 17.87 11.27 -7.01
C GLN A 38 16.37 11.05 -7.21
N ALA A 39 15.58 11.23 -6.15
CA ALA A 39 14.12 11.26 -6.25
C ALA A 39 13.67 12.57 -6.94
N ASN A 40 13.66 12.59 -8.27
CA ASN A 40 13.20 13.74 -9.03
C ASN A 40 11.67 13.89 -8.94
N ARG A 41 11.24 15.12 -8.63
CA ARG A 41 9.84 15.51 -8.54
C ARG A 41 9.37 15.87 -9.94
N LEU A 42 8.33 15.18 -10.45
CA LEU A 42 7.66 15.57 -11.70
C LEU A 42 7.19 17.03 -11.59
N GLN A 43 7.86 17.97 -12.26
CA GLN A 43 7.45 19.37 -12.36
C GLN A 43 6.59 19.58 -13.60
N GLN A 44 5.64 20.50 -13.54
CA GLN A 44 4.53 20.68 -14.50
C GLN A 44 4.90 20.97 -15.96
N THR A 45 6.17 21.15 -16.30
CA THR A 45 6.63 21.55 -17.65
C THR A 45 7.21 20.41 -18.49
N GLU A 46 7.60 19.28 -17.89
CA GLU A 46 8.08 18.09 -18.61
C GLU A 46 6.97 17.05 -18.73
N THR A 47 6.92 16.33 -19.85
CA THR A 47 5.98 15.21 -19.97
C THR A 47 6.41 14.09 -19.03
N ILE A 48 5.45 13.30 -18.53
CA ILE A 48 5.72 12.19 -17.61
C ILE A 48 6.72 11.20 -18.24
N VAL A 49 6.62 10.99 -19.56
CA VAL A 49 7.53 10.10 -20.32
C VAL A 49 8.97 10.58 -20.23
N GLU A 50 9.25 11.86 -20.49
CA GLU A 50 10.62 12.39 -20.44
C GLU A 50 11.23 12.26 -19.04
N ALA A 51 10.43 12.49 -17.99
CA ALA A 51 10.90 12.36 -16.63
C ALA A 51 11.15 10.90 -16.17
N LEU A 52 10.57 9.92 -16.88
CA LEU A 52 10.78 8.50 -16.62
C LEU A 52 11.94 7.91 -17.44
N LYS A 53 12.42 8.59 -18.48
CA LYS A 53 13.57 8.12 -19.26
C LYS A 53 14.82 8.03 -18.37
N GLY A 54 15.55 6.91 -18.51
CA GLY A 54 16.76 6.64 -17.73
C GLY A 54 16.53 6.15 -16.30
N GLN A 55 15.27 5.98 -15.88
CA GLN A 55 14.91 5.31 -14.64
C GLN A 55 14.86 3.79 -14.83
N ASP A 56 15.23 3.03 -13.80
CA ASP A 56 15.14 1.56 -13.82
C ASP A 56 13.79 1.06 -13.27
N ALA A 57 13.19 1.85 -12.37
CA ALA A 57 11.93 1.50 -11.74
C ALA A 57 11.04 2.72 -11.45
N LEU A 58 9.73 2.47 -11.41
CA LEU A 58 8.71 3.43 -11.01
C LEU A 58 7.90 2.88 -9.84
N ILE A 59 7.81 3.64 -8.74
CA ILE A 59 6.92 3.32 -7.62
C ILE A 59 5.67 4.20 -7.69
N ILE A 60 4.50 3.57 -7.79
CA ILE A 60 3.20 4.25 -7.82
C ILE A 60 2.54 4.12 -6.43
N ALA A 61 2.61 5.19 -5.65
CA ALA A 61 2.08 5.28 -4.29
C ALA A 61 1.00 6.37 -4.18
N LEU A 62 -0.03 6.28 -5.03
CA LEU A 62 -1.11 7.27 -5.12
C LEU A 62 -2.13 7.11 -3.97
N SER A 63 -2.70 8.24 -3.55
CA SER A 63 -3.83 8.25 -2.60
C SER A 63 -5.08 7.59 -3.20
N GLY A 64 -5.96 7.06 -2.35
CA GLY A 64 -7.30 6.60 -2.75
C GLY A 64 -8.17 7.70 -3.38
N LEU A 65 -7.84 8.98 -3.12
CA LEU A 65 -8.50 10.15 -3.70
C LEU A 65 -7.85 10.66 -4.99
N ALA A 66 -6.81 9.99 -5.49
CA ALA A 66 -6.18 10.38 -6.75
C ALA A 66 -7.21 10.31 -7.91
N PRO A 67 -7.10 11.20 -8.92
CA PRO A 67 -8.00 11.18 -10.07
C PRO A 67 -8.05 9.79 -10.73
N HIS A 68 -9.23 9.37 -11.20
CA HIS A 68 -9.37 8.11 -11.90
C HIS A 68 -8.50 8.08 -13.17
N GLY A 69 -7.85 6.95 -13.44
CA GLY A 69 -7.04 6.74 -14.64
C GLY A 69 -5.62 7.30 -14.57
N ILE A 70 -5.25 8.04 -13.51
CA ILE A 70 -3.88 8.55 -13.37
C ILE A 70 -2.84 7.42 -13.18
N ASP A 71 -3.26 6.30 -12.59
CA ASP A 71 -2.49 5.06 -12.53
C ASP A 71 -2.19 4.52 -13.93
N MET A 72 -3.20 4.42 -14.80
CA MET A 72 -3.03 4.02 -16.20
C MET A 72 -2.13 4.98 -16.96
N THR A 73 -2.27 6.30 -16.76
CA THR A 73 -1.40 7.29 -17.41
C THR A 73 0.06 7.12 -17.01
N LEU A 74 0.34 6.88 -15.71
CA LEU A 74 1.70 6.64 -15.23
C LEU A 74 2.28 5.33 -15.79
N ILE A 75 1.46 4.28 -15.88
CA ILE A 75 1.88 2.98 -16.42
C ILE A 75 2.17 3.06 -17.92
N GLN A 76 1.31 3.73 -18.70
CA GLN A 76 1.55 3.96 -20.12
C GLN A 76 2.82 4.77 -20.34
N ALA A 77 2.99 5.86 -19.56
CA ALA A 77 4.18 6.69 -19.66
C ALA A 77 5.45 5.92 -19.28
N ALA A 78 5.36 4.96 -18.35
CA ALA A 78 6.48 4.07 -18.04
C ALA A 78 6.84 3.22 -19.26
N GLY A 79 5.87 2.54 -19.88
CA GLY A 79 6.11 1.73 -21.09
C GLY A 79 6.67 2.54 -22.25
N ASP A 80 6.20 3.78 -22.45
CA ASP A 80 6.72 4.67 -23.49
C ASP A 80 8.15 5.17 -23.20
N ALA A 81 8.55 5.25 -21.92
CA ALA A 81 9.89 5.66 -21.50
C ALA A 81 10.91 4.52 -21.52
N GLY A 82 10.44 3.26 -21.49
CA GLY A 82 11.23 2.03 -21.53
C GLY A 82 10.58 0.89 -20.72
N ASP A 83 11.15 -0.31 -20.73
CA ASP A 83 10.69 -1.45 -19.92
C ASP A 83 11.07 -1.30 -18.42
N LEU A 84 10.56 -0.26 -17.76
CA LEU A 84 10.74 -0.02 -16.33
C LEU A 84 10.04 -1.11 -15.50
N VAL A 85 10.61 -1.46 -14.34
CA VAL A 85 9.89 -2.26 -13.34
C VAL A 85 8.93 -1.37 -12.56
N VAL A 86 7.62 -1.62 -12.69
CA VAL A 86 6.59 -0.83 -12.01
C VAL A 86 6.15 -1.49 -10.70
N PHE A 87 6.32 -0.80 -9.57
CA PHE A 87 5.82 -1.21 -8.26
C PHE A 87 4.49 -0.51 -7.94
N GLN A 88 3.43 -1.26 -7.66
CA GLN A 88 2.10 -0.68 -7.41
C GLN A 88 1.33 -1.33 -6.25
N SER A 89 0.57 -0.52 -5.52
CA SER A 89 -0.24 -0.97 -4.37
C SER A 89 -1.59 -1.57 -4.74
N LYS A 90 -2.11 -1.33 -5.95
CA LYS A 90 -3.43 -1.81 -6.38
C LYS A 90 -3.28 -2.74 -7.57
N GLY A 91 -3.35 -4.04 -7.33
CA GLY A 91 -3.43 -5.04 -8.39
C GLY A 91 -4.84 -5.02 -8.98
N ASN A 92 -5.00 -4.48 -10.19
CA ASN A 92 -6.05 -4.95 -11.08
C ASN A 92 -5.50 -5.11 -12.51
N GLN A 93 -6.03 -6.16 -13.11
CA GLN A 93 -5.59 -6.94 -14.27
C GLN A 93 -5.45 -6.14 -15.57
N GLN A 94 -4.56 -6.65 -16.43
CA GLN A 94 -4.29 -6.28 -17.83
C GLN A 94 -3.39 -5.07 -18.07
N GLN A 95 -2.09 -5.34 -18.06
CA GLN A 95 -1.08 -4.43 -18.61
C GLN A 95 -0.12 -5.28 -19.45
N ASN A 96 -0.39 -5.43 -20.75
CA ASN A 96 0.58 -6.02 -21.70
C ASN A 96 1.69 -5.03 -22.09
N LEU A 97 1.73 -3.85 -21.44
CA LEU A 97 2.56 -2.70 -21.80
C LEU A 97 3.85 -2.63 -20.98
N VAL A 98 3.85 -3.10 -19.72
CA VAL A 98 5.02 -3.08 -18.83
C VAL A 98 5.03 -4.28 -17.89
N SER A 99 6.23 -4.66 -17.43
CA SER A 99 6.38 -5.59 -16.31
C SER A 99 6.06 -4.89 -14.99
N TYR A 100 5.20 -5.47 -14.16
CA TYR A 100 4.87 -4.91 -12.85
C TYR A 100 5.16 -5.88 -11.69
N ILE A 101 5.31 -5.34 -10.49
CA ILE A 101 5.29 -6.09 -9.23
C ILE A 101 4.28 -5.39 -8.33
N ALA A 102 3.16 -6.05 -8.08
CA ALA A 102 2.16 -5.52 -7.15
C ALA A 102 2.60 -5.84 -5.72
N VAL A 103 2.43 -4.89 -4.79
CA VAL A 103 2.77 -5.09 -3.38
C VAL A 103 1.52 -4.90 -2.53
N SER A 104 1.04 -5.99 -1.93
CA SER A 104 -0.10 -5.97 -1.03
C SER A 104 0.38 -6.01 0.42
N THR A 105 0.00 -5.01 1.20
CA THR A 105 0.44 -4.87 2.61
C THR A 105 -0.70 -4.88 3.62
N GLY A 106 -1.91 -5.25 3.19
CA GLY A 106 -3.10 -5.18 4.03
C GLY A 106 -3.38 -3.77 4.54
N PHE A 107 -4.05 -3.67 5.69
CA PHE A 107 -4.28 -2.38 6.34
C PHE A 107 -2.98 -1.86 6.99
N TRP A 108 -2.76 -0.55 6.94
CA TRP A 108 -1.65 0.05 7.69
C TRP A 108 -2.09 0.34 9.11
N TYR A 109 -1.54 -0.37 10.09
CA TYR A 109 -2.06 -0.43 11.45
C TYR A 109 -2.24 0.96 12.07
N GLU A 110 -1.19 1.78 12.06
CA GLU A 110 -1.18 3.10 12.70
C GLU A 110 -2.15 4.09 12.02
N TRP A 111 -2.31 3.96 10.69
CA TRP A 111 -3.23 4.78 9.92
C TRP A 111 -4.69 4.35 10.14
N SER A 112 -4.94 3.04 10.04
CA SER A 112 -6.28 2.45 10.13
C SER A 112 -6.84 2.51 11.54
N LEU A 113 -6.00 2.44 12.58
CA LEU A 113 -6.44 2.59 13.96
C LEU A 113 -6.98 4.00 14.26
N ALA A 114 -6.53 5.02 13.52
CA ALA A 114 -7.05 6.39 13.63
C ALA A 114 -8.35 6.61 12.83
N ILE A 115 -8.81 5.61 12.06
CA ILE A 115 -10.00 5.72 11.21
C ILE A 115 -11.09 4.82 11.78
N LEU A 116 -12.15 5.45 12.29
CA LEU A 116 -13.26 4.74 12.93
C LEU A 116 -13.90 3.70 11.99
N SER A 117 -14.07 4.01 10.71
CA SER A 117 -14.63 3.07 9.72
C SER A 117 -13.70 1.91 9.36
N ALA A 118 -12.42 1.95 9.74
CA ALA A 118 -11.46 0.89 9.43
C ALA A 118 -11.45 -0.21 10.49
N PHE A 119 -11.24 0.12 11.77
CA PHE A 119 -11.19 -0.86 12.87
C PHE A 119 -12.29 -0.69 13.93
N GLY A 120 -13.13 0.33 13.83
CA GLY A 120 -14.26 0.51 14.72
C GLY A 120 -13.92 1.08 16.10
N ILE A 121 -12.64 1.31 16.44
CA ILE A 121 -12.21 1.75 17.78
C ILE A 121 -12.13 3.28 17.86
N ASP A 122 -12.91 3.87 18.77
CA ASP A 122 -12.85 5.29 19.15
C ASP A 122 -12.27 5.42 20.56
N PHE A 123 -10.98 5.76 20.66
CA PHE A 123 -10.31 5.95 21.95
C PHE A 123 -10.85 7.15 22.73
N ALA A 124 -11.30 8.21 22.05
CA ALA A 124 -11.75 9.43 22.70
C ALA A 124 -13.10 9.21 23.41
N LYS A 125 -13.99 8.44 22.78
CA LYS A 125 -15.31 8.12 23.34
C LYS A 125 -15.35 6.77 24.07
N ARG A 126 -14.27 5.98 24.00
CA ARG A 126 -14.20 4.60 24.50
C ARG A 126 -15.34 3.76 23.93
N THR A 127 -15.55 3.86 22.63
CA THR A 127 -16.55 3.06 21.92
C THR A 127 -15.89 2.17 20.90
N VAL A 128 -16.47 1.00 20.66
CA VAL A 128 -16.04 0.11 19.59
C VAL A 128 -17.25 -0.46 18.85
N THR A 129 -17.22 -0.40 17.52
CA THR A 129 -18.13 -1.15 16.65
C THR A 129 -17.41 -2.38 16.12
N LEU A 130 -17.75 -3.54 16.64
CA LEU A 130 -17.25 -4.82 16.13
C LEU A 130 -17.98 -5.18 14.84
N PHE A 131 -17.23 -5.61 13.83
CA PHE A 131 -17.79 -6.19 12.61
C PHE A 131 -18.06 -7.67 12.86
N ASP A 132 -19.32 -8.06 12.76
CA ASP A 132 -19.84 -9.34 13.22
C ASP A 132 -19.43 -9.61 14.68
N GLU A 133 -18.67 -10.67 14.93
CA GLU A 133 -18.13 -11.03 16.25
C GLU A 133 -16.76 -10.39 16.55
N GLY A 134 -16.16 -9.68 15.59
CA GLY A 134 -14.84 -9.05 15.76
C GLY A 134 -13.66 -10.04 15.87
N GLU A 135 -13.89 -11.31 15.56
CA GLU A 135 -12.90 -12.42 15.65
C GLU A 135 -12.13 -12.65 14.35
N ALA A 136 -12.64 -12.14 13.23
CA ALA A 136 -11.99 -12.27 11.94
C ALA A 136 -10.59 -11.64 11.97
N LYS A 137 -9.58 -12.47 11.71
CA LYS A 137 -8.19 -12.03 11.66
C LYS A 137 -7.85 -11.48 10.28
N ILE A 138 -7.21 -10.32 10.24
CA ILE A 138 -6.80 -9.65 9.01
C ILE A 138 -5.29 -9.40 9.00
N PRO A 139 -4.62 -9.56 7.84
CA PRO A 139 -3.24 -9.16 7.69
C PRO A 139 -3.12 -7.64 7.81
N THR A 140 -2.17 -7.20 8.61
CA THR A 140 -1.96 -5.78 8.87
C THR A 140 -0.48 -5.47 8.87
N SER A 141 -0.11 -4.33 8.30
CA SER A 141 1.28 -3.86 8.25
C SER A 141 1.49 -2.61 9.05
N THR A 142 2.64 -2.51 9.70
CA THR A 142 3.17 -1.26 10.22
C THR A 142 3.85 -0.49 9.10
N TRP A 143 3.86 0.85 9.14
CA TRP A 143 4.58 1.65 8.14
C TRP A 143 6.06 1.25 7.97
N PRO A 144 6.82 0.94 9.05
CA PRO A 144 8.18 0.42 8.92
C PRO A 144 8.27 -0.89 8.12
N GLN A 145 7.32 -1.82 8.28
CA GLN A 145 7.31 -3.06 7.50
C GLN A 145 7.06 -2.79 6.03
N VAL A 146 6.11 -1.91 5.68
CA VAL A 146 5.85 -1.51 4.29
C VAL A 146 7.11 -0.95 3.63
N GLY A 147 7.84 -0.08 4.35
CA GLY A 147 9.12 0.46 3.90
C GLY A 147 10.19 -0.61 3.70
N ARG A 148 10.32 -1.56 4.65
CA ARG A 148 11.25 -2.70 4.53
C ARG A 148 10.92 -3.57 3.33
N THR A 149 9.65 -3.84 3.06
CA THR A 149 9.21 -4.63 1.90
C THR A 149 9.65 -3.98 0.60
N GLY A 150 9.33 -2.70 0.40
CA GLY A 150 9.73 -2.02 -0.83
C GLY A 150 11.24 -1.87 -0.97
N ALA A 151 11.96 -1.61 0.12
CA ALA A 151 13.43 -1.57 0.09
C ALA A 151 14.06 -2.93 -0.22
N GLY A 152 13.50 -4.00 0.33
CA GLY A 152 13.90 -5.38 0.04
C GLY A 152 13.75 -5.69 -1.45
N LEU A 153 12.58 -5.37 -2.03
CA LEU A 153 12.33 -5.53 -3.46
C LEU A 153 13.31 -4.72 -4.32
N LEU A 154 13.49 -3.42 -4.05
CA LEU A 154 14.41 -2.58 -4.81
C LEU A 154 15.88 -3.01 -4.69
N SER A 155 16.23 -3.76 -3.63
CA SER A 155 17.58 -4.27 -3.41
C SER A 155 17.83 -5.64 -4.08
N MET A 156 16.79 -6.28 -4.62
CA MET A 156 16.93 -7.55 -5.33
C MET A 156 17.64 -7.34 -6.68
N PRO A 157 18.39 -8.34 -7.14
CA PRO A 157 18.93 -8.32 -8.48
C PRO A 157 17.79 -8.44 -9.51
N ILE A 158 17.96 -7.83 -10.67
CA ILE A 158 17.02 -7.90 -11.80
C ILE A 158 16.95 -9.35 -12.29
N LYS A 159 18.12 -9.94 -12.57
CA LYS A 159 18.31 -11.36 -12.93
C LYS A 159 19.01 -12.10 -11.81
N ALA A 160 18.72 -13.38 -11.65
CA ALA A 160 19.37 -14.18 -10.61
C ALA A 160 20.89 -14.34 -10.86
N GLU A 161 21.69 -14.16 -9.81
CA GLU A 161 23.17 -14.12 -9.90
C GLU A 161 23.84 -15.51 -9.89
N GLY A 162 23.08 -16.60 -9.80
CA GLY A 162 23.62 -17.96 -9.66
C GLY A 162 22.64 -19.09 -9.99
N GLY A 163 21.75 -18.91 -10.97
CA GLY A 163 20.69 -19.89 -11.31
C GLY A 163 19.34 -19.49 -10.72
N ASN A 164 18.64 -20.39 -10.00
CA ASN A 164 17.30 -20.16 -9.44
C ASN A 164 17.27 -19.25 -8.17
N GLY A 165 18.07 -18.18 -8.15
CA GLY A 165 18.09 -17.21 -7.06
C GLY A 165 16.87 -16.28 -7.04
N ALA A 166 16.63 -15.61 -5.91
CA ALA A 166 15.60 -14.58 -5.82
C ALA A 166 15.98 -13.36 -6.67
N CYS A 167 15.11 -12.96 -7.60
CA CYS A 167 15.30 -11.80 -8.47
C CYS A 167 13.97 -11.17 -8.88
N LEU A 168 14.02 -9.95 -9.41
CA LEU A 168 12.83 -9.22 -9.83
C LEU A 168 12.13 -9.86 -11.04
N GLU A 169 12.88 -10.49 -11.95
CA GLU A 169 12.31 -11.22 -13.08
C GLU A 169 11.34 -12.32 -12.64
N ASN A 170 11.63 -13.01 -11.54
CA ASN A 170 10.78 -14.07 -11.00
C ASN A 170 9.49 -13.55 -10.34
N LEU A 171 9.43 -12.24 -10.05
CA LEU A 171 8.28 -11.58 -9.44
C LEU A 171 7.45 -10.78 -10.45
N LYS A 172 7.87 -10.74 -11.72
CA LYS A 172 7.16 -10.00 -12.77
C LYS A 172 5.71 -10.49 -12.89
N ASN A 173 4.81 -9.52 -12.93
CA ASN A 173 3.38 -9.67 -13.03
C ASN A 173 2.75 -10.48 -11.88
N GLN A 174 3.41 -10.48 -10.72
CA GLN A 174 2.92 -11.13 -9.50
C GLN A 174 2.55 -10.11 -8.42
N VAL A 175 1.82 -10.59 -7.42
CA VAL A 175 1.53 -9.87 -6.18
C VAL A 175 2.46 -10.40 -5.09
N VAL A 176 3.28 -9.52 -4.53
CA VAL A 176 4.07 -9.76 -3.33
C VAL A 176 3.23 -9.36 -2.13
N TYR A 177 2.94 -10.33 -1.27
CA TYR A 177 2.23 -10.11 0.00
C TYR A 177 3.24 -9.91 1.11
N ALA A 178 3.05 -8.87 1.92
CA ALA A 178 3.86 -8.64 3.09
C ALA A 178 3.03 -7.99 4.20
N ASP A 179 2.90 -8.66 5.32
CA ASP A 179 2.26 -8.13 6.53
C ASP A 179 3.25 -8.07 7.70
N SER A 180 2.88 -7.32 8.75
CA SER A 180 3.61 -7.35 10.03
C SER A 180 3.06 -8.40 10.96
N PHE A 181 1.74 -8.54 10.99
CA PHE A 181 1.03 -9.48 11.85
C PHE A 181 -0.41 -9.65 11.37
N THR A 182 -1.03 -10.75 11.80
CA THR A 182 -2.45 -11.05 11.58
C THR A 182 -3.22 -10.88 12.89
N VAL A 183 -4.22 -9.99 12.90
CA VAL A 183 -4.88 -9.53 14.14
C VAL A 183 -6.38 -9.34 13.92
N SER A 184 -7.19 -9.55 14.96
CA SER A 184 -8.65 -9.32 14.96
C SER A 184 -9.05 -8.01 15.67
N GLN A 185 -10.30 -7.55 15.53
CA GLN A 185 -10.78 -6.38 16.28
C GLN A 185 -10.76 -6.62 17.79
N LYS A 186 -11.05 -7.86 18.23
CA LYS A 186 -10.93 -8.24 19.65
C LYS A 186 -9.50 -8.11 20.17
N ASP A 187 -8.51 -8.64 19.43
CA ASP A 187 -7.09 -8.53 19.81
C ASP A 187 -6.66 -7.05 19.93
N MET A 188 -7.12 -6.20 18.99
CA MET A 188 -6.86 -4.76 19.03
C MET A 188 -7.52 -4.08 20.23
N LEU A 189 -8.78 -4.43 20.54
CA LEU A 189 -9.54 -3.88 21.65
C LEU A 189 -8.92 -4.26 23.00
N GLU A 190 -8.47 -5.50 23.16
CA GLU A 190 -7.72 -5.92 24.35
C GLU A 190 -6.43 -5.11 24.53
N SER A 191 -5.74 -4.79 23.43
CA SER A 191 -4.59 -3.90 23.47
C SER A 191 -4.97 -2.47 23.87
N ALA A 192 -6.09 -1.97 23.35
CA ALA A 192 -6.63 -0.66 23.70
C ALA A 192 -6.93 -0.58 25.20
N PHE A 193 -7.52 -1.63 25.79
CA PHE A 193 -7.76 -1.73 27.24
C PHE A 193 -6.46 -1.59 28.04
N ARG A 194 -5.43 -2.37 27.68
CA ARG A 194 -4.13 -2.33 28.37
C ARG A 194 -3.46 -0.97 28.29
N VAL A 195 -3.44 -0.36 27.10
CA VAL A 195 -2.76 0.93 26.87
C VAL A 195 -3.52 2.08 27.52
N ALA A 196 -4.85 2.03 27.55
CA ALA A 196 -5.68 3.06 28.17
C ALA A 196 -5.83 2.87 29.70
N GLY A 197 -5.36 1.76 30.27
CA GLY A 197 -5.58 1.43 31.68
C GLY A 197 -7.05 1.21 32.03
N THR A 198 -7.83 0.67 31.08
CA THR A 198 -9.29 0.45 31.20
C THR A 198 -9.63 -1.04 31.05
N THR A 199 -10.89 -1.38 31.28
CA THR A 199 -11.48 -2.72 31.09
C THR A 199 -12.67 -2.65 30.14
N GLU A 200 -13.22 -3.80 29.76
CA GLU A 200 -14.43 -3.89 28.92
C GLU A 200 -15.59 -3.04 29.45
N LYS A 201 -15.75 -2.96 30.77
CA LYS A 201 -16.84 -2.21 31.43
C LYS A 201 -16.74 -0.70 31.23
N ASP A 202 -15.56 -0.20 30.88
CA ASP A 202 -15.31 1.21 30.63
C ASP A 202 -15.61 1.61 29.18
N TRP A 203 -15.99 0.65 28.33
CA TRP A 203 -16.21 0.82 26.90
C TRP A 203 -17.65 0.48 26.49
N THR A 204 -18.15 1.19 25.47
CA THR A 204 -19.42 0.83 24.82
C THR A 204 -19.12 -0.02 23.59
N ILE A 205 -19.56 -1.28 23.60
CA ILE A 205 -19.33 -2.25 22.53
C ILE A 205 -20.62 -2.45 21.74
N THR A 206 -20.60 -2.14 20.46
CA THR A 206 -21.69 -2.42 19.51
C THR A 206 -21.21 -3.40 18.45
N LYS A 207 -22.16 -3.98 17.71
CA LYS A 207 -21.90 -4.89 16.61
C LYS A 207 -22.63 -4.44 15.35
N GLU A 208 -22.02 -4.65 14.21
CA GLU A 208 -22.59 -4.38 12.89
C GLU A 208 -22.24 -5.55 11.95
N SER A 209 -23.18 -5.98 11.10
CA SER A 209 -22.87 -7.03 10.13
C SER A 209 -21.86 -6.53 9.09
N ALA A 210 -20.74 -7.25 8.92
CA ALA A 210 -19.76 -6.90 7.89
C ALA A 210 -20.36 -7.00 6.47
N LYS A 211 -21.30 -7.94 6.27
CA LYS A 211 -22.02 -8.13 5.01
C LYS A 211 -22.92 -6.95 4.69
N GLU A 212 -23.77 -6.54 5.64
CA GLU A 212 -24.69 -5.40 5.42
C GLU A 212 -23.89 -4.11 5.23
N ARG A 213 -22.84 -3.92 6.02
CA ARG A 213 -21.91 -2.79 5.86
C ARG A 213 -21.34 -2.74 4.44
N TYR A 214 -20.85 -3.88 3.92
CA TYR A 214 -20.36 -3.98 2.54
C TYR A 214 -21.45 -3.67 1.52
N GLU A 215 -22.64 -4.26 1.64
CA GLU A 215 -23.73 -4.04 0.69
C GLU A 215 -24.21 -2.57 0.66
N ASN A 216 -24.20 -1.89 1.81
CA ASN A 216 -24.54 -0.48 1.92
C ASN A 216 -23.43 0.40 1.34
N SER A 217 -22.17 0.14 1.71
CA SER A 217 -20.99 0.83 1.16
C SER A 217 -20.95 0.72 -0.37
N ALA A 218 -21.19 -0.48 -0.93
CA ALA A 218 -21.22 -0.72 -2.37
C ALA A 218 -22.34 0.05 -3.10
N LYS A 219 -23.49 0.30 -2.44
CA LYS A 219 -24.58 1.14 -2.99
C LYS A 219 -24.21 2.62 -2.96
N GLU A 220 -23.54 3.08 -1.92
CA GLU A 220 -23.08 4.46 -1.75
C GLU A 220 -21.89 4.77 -2.67
N MET A 221 -20.99 3.82 -2.89
CA MET A 221 -19.89 3.91 -3.85
C MET A 221 -20.37 4.13 -5.28
N LYS A 222 -21.50 3.50 -5.67
CA LYS A 222 -22.14 3.76 -6.98
C LYS A 222 -22.70 5.18 -7.09
N GLN A 223 -22.88 5.88 -5.97
CA GLN A 223 -23.42 7.24 -5.88
C GLN A 223 -22.33 8.31 -5.68
N GLY A 224 -21.06 7.90 -5.51
CA GLY A 224 -19.90 8.79 -5.67
C GLY A 224 -19.16 9.19 -4.38
N ASP A 225 -19.47 8.60 -3.21
CA ASP A 225 -18.76 8.93 -1.96
C ASP A 225 -17.50 8.07 -1.75
N ARG A 226 -16.33 8.73 -1.68
CA ARG A 226 -15.02 8.11 -1.97
C ARG A 226 -14.19 7.69 -0.75
N ILE A 227 -14.62 7.99 0.48
CA ILE A 227 -13.82 7.70 1.68
C ILE A 227 -13.96 6.22 2.10
N GLU A 228 -15.14 5.60 1.96
CA GLU A 228 -15.32 4.16 2.25
C GLU A 228 -14.70 3.24 1.19
N ALA A 229 -14.61 3.71 -0.06
CA ALA A 229 -14.08 2.96 -1.22
C ALA A 229 -12.63 2.46 -1.07
N ALA A 230 -11.81 3.10 -0.22
CA ALA A 230 -10.41 2.71 -0.02
C ALA A 230 -10.25 1.56 0.98
N ILE A 231 -11.19 1.39 1.92
CA ILE A 231 -11.19 0.35 2.97
C ILE A 231 -11.77 -0.97 2.41
N GLU A 232 -12.66 -0.89 1.42
CA GLU A 232 -13.38 -2.04 0.87
C GLU A 232 -12.56 -2.87 -0.13
N ARG A 233 -11.64 -2.23 -0.86
CA ARG A 233 -10.79 -2.89 -1.87
C ARG A 233 -9.81 -3.92 -1.28
N SER A 234 -9.53 -3.86 0.01
CA SER A 234 -8.71 -4.86 0.73
C SER A 234 -9.52 -6.05 1.26
N LYS A 235 -10.85 -5.95 1.33
CA LYS A 235 -11.75 -7.02 1.79
C LYS A 235 -12.29 -7.88 0.65
N SER A 236 -12.36 -7.36 -0.58
CA SER A 236 -12.84 -8.10 -1.76
C SER A 236 -11.79 -9.01 -2.40
N THR A 237 -10.57 -9.09 -1.85
CA THR A 237 -9.58 -10.09 -2.24
C THR A 237 -9.86 -11.35 -1.43
N THR A 238 -10.78 -12.19 -1.91
CA THR A 238 -10.86 -13.58 -1.47
C THR A 238 -9.49 -14.23 -1.64
N TRP A 239 -8.98 -14.78 -0.54
CA TRP A 239 -7.76 -15.57 -0.47
C TRP A 239 -7.81 -16.81 -1.36
#